data_AF-A0A3N5M3G1-F1
#
_entry.id   AF-A0A3N5M3G1-F1
#
_cell.length_a   1.000
_cell.length_b   1.000
_cell.length_c   1.000
_cell.angle_alpha   90.00
_cell.angle_beta   90.00
_cell.angle_gamma   90.00
#
_symmetry.space_group_name_H-M   'P 1'
#
loop_
_entity.id
_entity.type
_entity.pdbx_description
1 polymer ?
#
loop_
_entity_poly.entity_id
_entity_poly.type
_entity_poly.pdbx_seq_one_letter_code
_entity_poly.pdbx_strand_id
1 'polypeptide(L)'
;GILVLGLLAFVLDTIAGLLFGKLMSFLSRGKINPLIGAAGISAFPMAGRLAAKMAQDEDFENFILMHAMGANTAGQLGSVMAGGILLALVSGML
;
A
#
# COMPACT_ATOMS: atom_id res chain seq x y z
N GLY A 1 -8.62 0.39 23.32
CA GLY A 1 -8.17 1.47 22.42
C GLY A 1 -7.46 0.94 21.19
N ILE A 2 -6.41 0.12 21.37
CA ILE A 2 -5.48 -0.29 20.31
C ILE A 2 -6.18 -0.94 19.10
N LEU A 3 -7.17 -1.82 19.31
CA LEU A 3 -7.91 -2.47 18.21
C LEU A 3 -8.63 -1.46 17.29
N VAL A 4 -9.28 -0.45 17.87
CA VAL A 4 -10.02 0.57 17.10
C VAL A 4 -9.05 1.47 16.35
N LEU A 5 -7.95 1.89 17.01
CA LEU A 5 -6.91 2.69 16.39
C LEU A 5 -6.20 1.93 15.25
N GLY A 6 -5.93 0.63 15.44
CA GLY A 6 -5.34 -0.22 14.41
C GLY A 6 -6.25 -0.38 13.19
N LEU A 7 -7.55 -0.58 13.41
CA LEU A 7 -8.52 -0.62 12.31
C LEU A 7 -8.57 0.70 11.54
N LEU A 8 -8.64 1.83 12.24
CA LEU A 8 -8.64 3.16 11.62
C LEU A 8 -7.33 3.41 10.86
N ALA A 9 -6.18 3.03 11.42
CA ALA A 9 -4.89 3.16 10.76
C ALA A 9 -4.86 2.36 9.45
N PHE A 10 -5.37 1.12 9.45
CA PHE A 10 -5.41 0.28 8.25
C PHE A 10 -6.34 0.84 7.15
N VAL A 11 -7.49 1.39 7.54
CA VAL A 11 -8.41 2.04 6.60
C VAL A 11 -7.75 3.29 5.99
N LEU A 12 -7.12 4.13 6.81
CA LEU A 12 -6.43 5.33 6.35
C LEU A 12 -5.26 4.99 5.42
N ASP A 13 -4.47 3.96 5.75
CA ASP A 13 -3.38 3.47 4.93
C ASP A 13 -3.86 3.00 3.56
N THR A 14 -4.97 2.24 3.52
CA THR A 14 -5.59 1.79 2.27
C THR A 14 -6.08 2.97 1.41
N ILE A 15 -6.76 3.95 2.02
CA ILE A 15 -7.27 5.12 1.31
C ILE A 15 -6.12 5.98 0.79
N ALA A 16 -5.08 6.22 1.61
CA ALA A 16 -3.91 6.97 1.21
C ALA A 16 -3.16 6.29 0.05
N GLY A 17 -2.96 4.97 0.13
CA GLY A 17 -2.37 4.16 -0.93
C GLY A 17 -3.17 4.23 -2.24
N LEU A 18 -4.50 4.12 -2.18
CA LEU A 18 -5.38 4.27 -3.35
C LEU A 18 -5.31 5.67 -3.97
N LEU A 19 -5.35 6.71 -3.14
CA LEU A 19 -5.25 8.09 -3.61
C LEU A 19 -3.90 8.34 -4.30
N PHE A 20 -2.82 7.83 -3.72
CA PHE A 20 -1.51 7.89 -4.34
C PHE A 20 -1.44 7.08 -5.64
N GLY A 21 -2.03 5.89 -5.68
CA GLY A 21 -2.16 5.09 -6.90
C GLY A 21 -2.93 5.82 -8.00
N LYS A 22 -3.99 6.55 -7.63
CA LYS A 22 -4.77 7.38 -8.55
C LYS A 22 -3.98 8.59 -9.06
N LEU A 23 -3.19 9.23 -8.20
CA LEU A 23 -2.25 10.29 -8.60
C LEU A 23 -1.21 9.75 -9.59
N MET A 24 -0.65 8.58 -9.32
CA MET A 24 0.29 7.91 -10.22
C MET A 24 -0.35 7.54 -11.57
N SER A 25 -1.61 7.10 -11.55
CA SER A 25 -2.40 6.87 -12.76
C SER A 25 -2.57 8.16 -13.57
N PHE A 26 -2.92 9.27 -12.92
CA PHE A 26 -3.03 10.57 -13.58
C PHE A 26 -1.72 11.05 -14.19
N LEU A 27 -0.62 10.98 -13.43
CA LEU A 27 0.71 11.39 -13.91
C LEU A 27 1.22 10.52 -15.07
N SER A 28 0.91 9.23 -15.04
CA SER A 28 1.28 8.27 -16.08
C SER A 28 0.31 8.24 -17.28
N ARG A 29 -0.71 9.11 -17.29
CA ARG A 29 -1.78 9.16 -18.31
C ARG A 29 -2.54 7.84 -18.45
N GLY A 30 -2.83 7.19 -17.32
CA GLY A 30 -3.64 5.97 -17.25
C GLY A 30 -2.87 4.66 -17.38
N LYS A 31 -1.53 4.69 -17.46
CA LYS A 31 -0.73 3.46 -17.57
C LYS A 31 -0.66 2.66 -16.26
N ILE A 32 -0.75 3.33 -15.12
CA ILE A 32 -0.69 2.69 -13.80
C ILE A 32 -2.11 2.42 -13.30
N ASN A 33 -2.38 1.16 -12.95
CA ASN A 33 -3.64 0.77 -12.31
C ASN A 33 -3.64 1.29 -10.85
N PRO A 34 -4.64 2.11 -10.43
CA PRO A 34 -4.75 2.61 -9.06
C PRO A 34 -4.76 1.52 -7.98
N LEU A 35 -5.21 0.30 -8.30
CA LEU A 35 -5.19 -0.85 -7.39
C LEU A 35 -3.78 -1.24 -6.94
N ILE A 36 -2.75 -0.90 -7.72
CA ILE A 36 -1.34 -1.09 -7.33
C ILE A 36 -1.00 -0.21 -6.11
N GLY A 37 -1.61 0.97 -5.99
CA GLY A 37 -1.46 1.84 -4.82
C GLY A 37 -2.01 1.22 -3.54
N ALA A 38 -3.15 0.53 -3.63
CA ALA A 38 -3.74 -0.22 -2.49
C ALA A 38 -2.86 -1.41 -2.06
N ALA A 39 -2.13 -2.00 -2.99
CA ALA A 39 -1.20 -3.10 -2.69
C ALA A 39 0.03 -2.65 -1.89
N GLY A 40 0.26 -1.34 -1.73
CA GLY A 40 1.38 -0.76 -0.98
C GLY A 40 1.31 -0.93 0.54
N ILE A 41 0.23 -1.49 1.07
CA ILE A 41 0.11 -1.83 2.50
C ILE A 41 1.11 -2.95 2.83
N SER A 42 1.76 -2.89 4.00
CA SER A 42 2.82 -3.81 4.43
C SER A 42 2.38 -5.26 4.74
N ALA A 43 1.21 -5.69 4.27
CA ALA A 43 0.69 -7.04 4.42
C ALA A 43 1.17 -7.95 3.27
N PHE A 44 2.42 -8.40 3.36
CA PHE A 44 3.02 -9.24 2.33
C PHE A 44 2.75 -10.74 2.54
N PRO A 45 2.46 -11.52 1.47
CA PRO A 45 2.18 -11.13 0.08
C PRO A 45 0.70 -10.80 -0.18
N MET A 46 -0.14 -10.76 0.87
CA MET A 46 -1.60 -10.81 0.73
C MET A 46 -2.21 -9.54 0.12
N ALA A 47 -1.73 -8.34 0.45
CA ALA A 47 -2.27 -7.08 -0.10
C ALA A 47 -2.22 -7.05 -1.63
N GLY A 48 -1.08 -7.44 -2.21
CA GLY A 48 -0.96 -7.52 -3.67
C GLY A 48 -1.76 -8.66 -4.30
N ARG A 49 -1.97 -9.79 -3.60
CA ARG A 49 -2.87 -10.85 -4.07
C ARG A 49 -4.34 -10.40 -4.05
N LEU A 50 -4.75 -9.66 -3.02
CA LEU A 50 -6.10 -9.12 -2.91
C LEU A 50 -6.36 -8.05 -3.98
N ALA A 51 -5.40 -7.16 -4.23
CA ALA A 51 -5.47 -6.19 -5.31
C ALA A 51 -5.57 -6.87 -6.68
N ALA A 52 -4.77 -7.92 -6.92
CA ALA A 52 -4.84 -8.71 -8.15
C ALA A 52 -6.19 -9.42 -8.31
N LYS A 53 -6.74 -9.98 -7.23
CA LYS A 53 -8.07 -10.58 -7.22
C LYS A 53 -9.15 -9.55 -7.57
N MET A 54 -9.14 -8.38 -6.93
CA MET A 54 -10.08 -7.29 -7.24
C MET A 54 -9.97 -6.83 -8.69
N ALA A 55 -8.75 -6.79 -9.25
CA ALA A 55 -8.56 -6.46 -10.67
C ALA A 55 -9.17 -7.52 -11.60
N GLN A 56 -9.03 -8.80 -11.24
CA GLN A 56 -9.61 -9.93 -11.98
C GLN A 56 -11.13 -10.03 -11.85
N ASP A 57 -11.68 -9.61 -10.72
CA ASP A 57 -13.14 -9.55 -10.49
C ASP A 57 -13.79 -8.48 -11.39
N GLU A 58 -13.07 -7.41 -11.75
CA GLU A 58 -13.51 -6.37 -12.70
C GLU A 58 -13.21 -6.74 -14.17
N ASP A 59 -12.02 -7.29 -14.44
CA ASP A 59 -11.57 -7.71 -15.77
C ASP A 59 -10.62 -8.92 -15.67
N PHE A 60 -11.04 -10.06 -16.20
CA PHE A 60 -10.29 -11.32 -16.15
C PHE A 60 -8.93 -11.28 -16.87
N GLU A 61 -8.71 -10.34 -17.79
CA GLU A 61 -7.42 -10.16 -18.49
C GLU A 61 -6.48 -9.18 -17.78
N ASN A 62 -6.91 -8.57 -16.67
CA ASN A 62 -6.15 -7.54 -15.94
C ASN A 62 -5.19 -8.13 -14.90
N PHE A 63 -4.05 -8.64 -15.36
CA PHE A 63 -3.04 -9.27 -14.49
C PHE A 63 -2.06 -8.27 -13.86
N ILE A 64 -2.40 -7.75 -12.68
CA ILE A 64 -1.54 -6.78 -11.96
C ILE A 64 -0.64 -7.37 -10.88
N LEU A 65 -0.70 -8.69 -10.62
CA LEU A 65 -0.02 -9.33 -9.49
C LEU A 65 1.48 -8.99 -9.42
N MET A 66 2.19 -9.09 -10.54
CA MET A 66 3.63 -8.82 -10.58
C MET A 66 3.97 -7.36 -10.26
N HIS A 67 3.16 -6.41 -10.72
CA HIS A 67 3.33 -4.99 -10.41
C HIS A 67 2.96 -4.69 -8.95
N ALA A 68 1.87 -5.29 -8.47
CA ALA A 68 1.38 -5.14 -7.10
C ALA A 68 2.38 -5.68 -6.06
N MET A 69 3.13 -6.74 -6.37
CA MET A 69 4.19 -7.25 -5.48
C MET A 69 5.33 -6.25 -5.28
N GLY A 70 5.67 -5.47 -6.31
CA GLY A 70 6.66 -4.39 -6.19
C GLY A 70 6.22 -3.30 -5.21
N ALA A 71 4.96 -2.85 -5.35
CA ALA A 71 4.37 -1.88 -4.42
C ALA A 71 4.28 -2.41 -2.98
N ASN A 72 3.86 -3.66 -2.80
CA ASN A 72 3.77 -4.29 -1.47
C ASN A 72 5.15 -4.41 -0.79
N THR A 73 6.18 -4.75 -1.56
CA THR A 73 7.57 -4.78 -1.06
C THR A 73 8.03 -3.39 -0.62
N ALA A 74 7.70 -2.34 -1.38
CA ALA A 74 7.98 -0.96 -0.99
C ALA A 74 7.25 -0.56 0.31
N GLY A 75 6.01 -1.02 0.51
CA GLY A 75 5.25 -0.83 1.75
C GLY A 75 5.94 -1.37 3.00
N GLN A 76 6.49 -2.57 2.92
CA GLN A 76 7.29 -3.15 4.01
C GLN A 76 8.54 -2.31 4.31
N LEU A 77 9.27 -1.88 3.29
CA LEU A 77 10.44 -1.02 3.47
C LEU A 77 10.06 0.32 4.12
N GLY A 78 8.96 0.94 3.67
CA GLY A 78 8.44 2.17 4.26
C GLY A 78 8.08 2.02 5.73
N SER A 79 7.49 0.90 6.12
CA SER A 79 7.16 0.60 7.53
C SER A 79 8.41 0.50 8.40
N VAL A 80 9.46 -0.17 7.91
CA VAL A 80 10.75 -0.26 8.62
C VAL A 80 11.40 1.11 8.74
N MET A 81 11.38 1.92 7.68
CA MET A 81 11.91 3.30 7.71
C MET A 81 11.17 4.18 8.71
N ALA A 82 9.83 4.14 8.71
CA ALA A 82 9.02 4.91 9.66
C ALA A 82 9.31 4.50 11.11
N GLY A 83 9.44 3.20 11.38
CA GLY A 83 9.85 2.69 12.69
C GLY A 83 11.25 3.15 13.09
N GLY A 84 12.21 3.11 12.16
CA GLY A 84 13.57 3.58 12.39
C GLY A 84 13.66 5.07 12.71
N ILE A 85 12.92 5.92 11.98
CA ILE A 85 12.84 7.36 12.24
C ILE A 85 12.19 7.62 13.60
N LEU A 86 11.09 6.93 13.91
CA LEU A 86 10.41 7.07 15.20
C LEU A 86 11.35 6.72 16.36
N LEU A 87 12.11 5.62 16.26
CA LEU A 87 13.10 5.25 17.26
C LEU A 87 14.20 6.31 17.40
N ALA A 88 14.74 6.81 16.29
CA ALA A 88 15.77 7.85 16.33
C ALA A 88 15.28 9.14 17.00
N LEU A 89 14.03 9.55 16.72
CA LEU A 89 13.43 10.73 17.36
C LEU A 89 13.20 10.51 18.85
N VAL A 90 12.67 9.37 19.26
CA VAL A 90 12.43 9.07 20.68
C VAL A 90 13.74 8.93 21.46
N SER A 91 14.73 8.24 20.89
CA SER A 91 16.05 8.08 21.51
C SER A 91 16.87 9.36 21.56
N GLY A 92 16.64 10.31 20.64
CA GLY A 92 17.27 11.63 20.69
C GLY A 92 16.58 12.63 21.63
N MET A 93 15.37 12.31 22.09
CA MET A 93 14.61 13.11 23.06
C MET A 93 14.80 12.64 24.52
N LEU A 94 15.31 11.42 24.72
CA LEU A 94 15.72 10.86 26.02
C LEU A 94 17.17 11.22 26.33
#